data_AF-A0A844BE23-F1
#
_entry.id   AF-A0A844BE23-F1
#
_cell.length_a   1.000
_cell.length_b   1.000
_cell.length_c   1.000
_cell.angle_alpha   90.00
_cell.angle_beta   90.00
_cell.angle_gamma   90.00
#
_symmetry.space_group_name_H-M   'P 1'
#
loop_
_entity.id
_entity.type
_entity.pdbx_description
1 polymer ?
#
loop_
_entity_poly.entity_id
_entity_poly.type
_entity_poly.pdbx_seq_one_letter_code
_entity_poly.pdbx_strand_id
1 'polypeptide(L)'
;MDHPTSTRRAQRQQRRCSANPLLALPAVQRVRMLPLPVRLALGELLTELELDCAHRAQHSWAKHKAPVAAYFVAVATFTRHLRQRAVLPDHPACLRRATGDPPTAKKPVDPGTDRSAREDVRNPVLALPAVARLRDLPAPARATLAEALRAFQAECARLAQRDWAERRCASAALHKAAAVYAGHIRRAMIRPAARENVTGWKATPTPTVAAPSRRLLLPRVFA
;
A
#
# COMPACT_ATOMS: atom_id res chain seq x y z
N MET A 1 29.44 8.74 -35.32
CA MET A 1 28.51 9.86 -35.06
C MET A 1 27.80 9.57 -33.75
N ASP A 2 28.42 9.97 -32.65
CA ASP A 2 27.94 9.67 -31.29
C ASP A 2 26.91 10.70 -30.83
N HIS A 3 25.75 10.22 -30.37
CA HIS A 3 24.59 11.06 -30.08
C HIS A 3 24.74 11.89 -28.79
N PRO A 4 24.68 13.24 -28.86
CA PRO A 4 24.79 14.14 -27.69
C PRO A 4 23.57 14.12 -26.74
N THR A 5 22.55 13.29 -27.03
CA THR A 5 21.30 13.19 -26.26
C THR A 5 21.45 12.39 -24.97
N SER A 6 22.37 11.43 -24.92
CA SER A 6 22.61 10.57 -23.75
C SER A 6 23.13 11.37 -22.54
N THR A 7 24.05 12.29 -22.78
CA THR A 7 24.75 13.09 -21.76
C THR A 7 23.83 14.10 -21.07
N ARG A 8 22.90 14.72 -21.82
CA ARG A 8 21.91 15.67 -21.26
C ARG A 8 20.85 14.98 -20.41
N ARG A 9 20.44 13.76 -20.78
CA ARG A 9 19.49 12.95 -20.00
C ARG A 9 20.13 12.50 -18.68
N ALA A 10 21.37 12.04 -18.72
CA ALA A 10 22.14 11.66 -17.53
C ALA A 10 22.36 12.85 -16.58
N GLN A 11 22.74 14.04 -17.08
CA GLN A 11 22.88 15.24 -16.25
C GLN A 11 21.56 15.73 -15.64
N ARG A 12 20.45 15.65 -16.39
CA ARG A 12 19.11 15.94 -15.84
C ARG A 12 18.71 14.92 -14.79
N GLN A 13 19.05 13.64 -14.97
CA GLN A 13 18.84 12.58 -13.98
C GLN A 13 19.65 12.89 -12.70
N GLN A 14 20.93 13.25 -12.84
CA GLN A 14 21.83 13.63 -11.74
C GLN A 14 21.30 14.82 -10.92
N ARG A 15 20.90 15.91 -11.58
CA ARG A 15 20.30 17.11 -10.93
C ARG A 15 18.95 16.82 -10.27
N ARG A 16 18.22 15.82 -10.78
CA ARG A 16 16.95 15.38 -10.21
C ARG A 16 17.18 14.47 -9.01
N CYS A 17 18.21 13.63 -9.03
CA CYS A 17 18.64 12.81 -7.90
C CYS A 17 19.16 13.66 -6.74
N SER A 18 19.89 14.74 -7.02
CA SER A 18 20.31 15.70 -5.99
C SER A 18 19.15 16.50 -5.37
N ALA A 19 18.03 16.65 -6.08
CA ALA A 19 16.83 17.34 -5.57
C ALA A 19 15.87 16.44 -4.75
N ASN A 20 16.06 15.12 -4.74
CA ASN A 20 15.24 14.21 -3.92
C ASN A 20 16.16 13.32 -3.05
N PRO A 21 16.38 13.70 -1.78
CA PRO A 21 17.31 12.99 -0.90
C PRO A 21 16.89 11.54 -0.65
N LEU A 22 15.63 11.19 -0.89
CA LEU A 22 15.15 9.82 -0.74
C LEU A 22 15.75 8.85 -1.76
N LEU A 23 16.23 9.33 -2.91
CA LEU A 23 16.82 8.48 -3.94
C LEU A 23 18.26 8.10 -3.67
N ALA A 24 18.93 8.85 -2.78
CA ALA A 24 20.28 8.56 -2.34
C ALA A 24 20.33 7.50 -1.23
N LEU A 25 19.16 7.08 -0.72
CA LEU A 25 19.07 6.15 0.40
C LEU A 25 19.50 4.74 -0.01
N PRO A 26 20.34 4.05 0.77
CA PRO A 26 20.67 2.63 0.54
C PRO A 26 19.43 1.74 0.45
N ALA A 27 18.36 2.06 1.19
CA ALA A 27 17.11 1.32 1.10
C ALA A 27 16.44 1.45 -0.30
N VAL A 28 16.62 2.57 -1.00
CA VAL A 28 16.15 2.71 -2.39
C VAL A 28 16.95 1.83 -3.35
N GLN A 29 18.24 1.61 -3.10
CA GLN A 29 19.01 0.65 -3.89
C GLN A 29 18.47 -0.76 -3.72
N ARG A 30 18.09 -1.16 -2.50
CA ARG A 30 17.44 -2.46 -2.27
C ARG A 30 16.14 -2.62 -3.06
N VAL A 31 15.32 -1.57 -3.13
CA VAL A 31 14.09 -1.56 -3.96
C VAL A 31 14.43 -1.70 -5.46
N ARG A 32 15.51 -1.05 -5.93
CA ARG A 32 15.96 -1.15 -7.33
C ARG A 32 16.43 -2.56 -7.70
N MET A 33 17.01 -3.28 -6.74
CA MET A 33 17.49 -4.65 -6.91
C MET A 33 16.38 -5.71 -6.85
N LEU A 34 15.13 -5.34 -6.56
CA LEU A 34 14.02 -6.28 -6.56
C LEU A 34 13.78 -6.85 -7.97
N PRO A 35 13.31 -8.10 -8.07
CA PRO A 35 12.91 -8.69 -9.36
C PRO A 35 11.87 -7.81 -10.08
N LEU A 36 11.94 -7.74 -11.41
CA LEU A 36 11.05 -6.89 -12.21
C LEU A 36 9.55 -7.13 -11.93
N PRO A 37 9.03 -8.38 -11.80
CA PRO A 37 7.63 -8.60 -11.47
C PRO A 37 7.21 -7.96 -10.13
N VAL A 38 8.09 -8.01 -9.13
CA VAL A 38 7.87 -7.40 -7.81
C VAL A 38 7.84 -5.87 -7.93
N ARG A 39 8.75 -5.30 -8.71
CA ARG A 39 8.77 -3.86 -8.98
C ARG A 39 7.52 -3.41 -9.75
N LEU A 40 7.03 -4.19 -10.71
CA LEU A 40 5.79 -3.87 -11.42
C LEU A 40 4.59 -3.85 -10.47
N ALA A 41 4.42 -4.88 -9.65
CA ALA A 41 3.33 -4.94 -8.67
C ALA A 41 3.39 -3.78 -7.66
N LEU A 42 4.59 -3.42 -7.19
CA LEU A 42 4.79 -2.24 -6.35
C LEU A 42 4.49 -0.94 -7.10
N GLY A 43 4.86 -0.85 -8.37
CA GLY A 43 4.60 0.31 -9.22
C GLY A 43 3.11 0.55 -9.48
N GLU A 44 2.34 -0.52 -9.71
CA GLU A 44 0.87 -0.49 -9.81
C GLU A 44 0.27 0.10 -8.52
N LEU A 45 0.65 -0.45 -7.35
CA LEU A 45 0.16 0.07 -6.07
C LEU A 45 0.51 1.55 -5.85
N LEU A 46 1.75 1.95 -6.12
CA LEU A 46 2.17 3.34 -5.94
C LEU A 46 1.43 4.30 -6.89
N THR A 47 0.95 3.81 -8.04
CA THR A 47 0.13 4.59 -8.98
C THR A 47 -1.27 4.78 -8.43
N GLU A 48 -1.92 3.72 -7.96
CA GLU A 48 -3.25 3.84 -7.33
C GLU A 48 -3.22 4.73 -6.09
N LEU A 49 -2.18 4.60 -5.26
CA LEU A 49 -2.01 5.41 -4.07
C LEU A 49 -1.74 6.89 -4.41
N GLU A 50 -0.99 7.18 -5.48
CA GLU A 50 -0.80 8.54 -6.00
C GLU A 50 -2.15 9.17 -6.36
N LEU A 51 -3.00 8.44 -7.08
CA LEU A 51 -4.30 8.93 -7.55
C LEU A 51 -5.30 9.11 -6.39
N ASP A 52 -5.42 8.13 -5.48
CA ASP A 52 -6.28 8.24 -4.30
C ASP A 52 -5.88 9.42 -3.42
N CYS A 53 -4.59 9.61 -3.17
CA CYS A 53 -4.10 10.74 -2.40
C CYS A 53 -4.36 12.08 -3.10
N ALA A 54 -4.16 12.16 -4.42
CA ALA A 54 -4.46 13.38 -5.18
C ALA A 54 -5.96 13.76 -5.06
N HIS A 55 -6.85 12.78 -5.20
CA HIS A 55 -8.28 12.99 -5.02
C HIS A 55 -8.65 13.43 -3.59
N ARG A 56 -8.09 12.76 -2.57
CA ARG A 56 -8.30 13.15 -1.16
C ARG A 56 -7.77 14.53 -0.83
N ALA A 57 -6.67 14.94 -1.47
CA ALA A 57 -6.14 16.29 -1.34
C ALA A 57 -7.14 17.32 -1.90
N GLN A 58 -7.63 17.12 -3.13
CA GLN A 58 -8.63 18.01 -3.74
C GLN A 58 -9.90 18.12 -2.89
N HIS A 59 -10.43 16.99 -2.41
CA HIS A 59 -11.59 16.98 -1.52
C HIS A 59 -11.32 17.71 -0.20
N SER A 60 -10.12 17.59 0.35
CA SER A 60 -9.73 18.28 1.59
C SER A 60 -9.58 19.78 1.37
N TRP A 61 -9.07 20.21 0.21
CA TRP A 61 -9.04 21.63 -0.18
C TRP A 61 -10.45 22.21 -0.28
N ALA A 62 -11.36 21.51 -0.98
CA ALA A 62 -12.75 21.93 -1.12
C ALA A 62 -13.49 22.05 0.22
N LYS A 63 -13.04 21.34 1.27
CA LYS A 63 -13.58 21.39 2.63
C LYS A 63 -12.78 22.27 3.60
N HIS A 64 -11.87 23.10 3.09
CA HIS A 64 -11.03 23.98 3.89
C HIS A 64 -10.15 23.25 4.93
N LYS A 65 -9.76 22.00 4.65
CA LYS A 65 -8.87 21.19 5.50
C LYS A 65 -7.43 21.25 4.99
N ALA A 66 -6.86 22.46 4.98
CA ALA A 66 -5.55 22.72 4.36
C ALA A 66 -4.41 21.80 4.86
N PRO A 67 -4.23 21.54 6.17
CA PRO A 67 -3.15 20.65 6.63
C PRO A 67 -3.31 19.20 6.13
N VAL A 68 -4.55 18.71 6.09
CA VAL A 68 -4.86 17.36 5.58
C VAL A 68 -4.62 17.27 4.09
N ALA A 69 -4.98 18.31 3.35
CA ALA A 69 -4.74 18.39 1.92
C ALA A 69 -3.24 18.40 1.59
N ALA A 70 -2.45 19.20 2.31
CA ALA A 70 -0.99 19.23 2.17
C ALA A 70 -0.33 17.88 2.47
N TYR A 71 -0.82 17.17 3.50
CA TYR A 71 -0.38 15.81 3.80
C TYR A 71 -0.61 14.87 2.60
N PHE A 72 -1.81 14.84 2.03
CA PHE A 72 -2.10 13.96 0.89
C PHE A 72 -1.29 14.34 -0.37
N VAL A 73 -1.05 15.63 -0.62
CA VAL A 73 -0.14 16.07 -1.70
C VAL A 73 1.29 15.56 -1.48
N ALA A 74 1.78 15.60 -0.24
CA ALA A 74 3.10 15.09 0.09
C ALA A 74 3.20 13.58 -0.17
N VAL A 75 2.18 12.81 0.22
CA VAL A 75 2.12 11.37 -0.05
C VAL A 75 2.13 11.10 -1.56
N ALA A 76 1.23 11.74 -2.32
CA ALA A 76 1.16 11.57 -3.78
C ALA A 76 2.48 11.93 -4.48
N THR A 77 3.13 13.00 -4.02
CA THR A 77 4.43 13.43 -4.57
C THR A 77 5.51 12.39 -4.29
N PHE A 78 5.56 11.85 -3.08
CA PHE A 78 6.52 10.84 -2.69
C PHE A 78 6.30 9.51 -3.45
N THR A 79 5.06 9.01 -3.51
CA THR A 79 4.76 7.74 -4.19
C THR A 79 5.11 7.82 -5.66
N ARG A 80 4.80 8.93 -6.32
CA ARG A 80 5.23 9.23 -7.69
C ARG A 80 6.74 9.17 -7.84
N HIS A 81 7.48 9.83 -6.95
CA HIS A 81 8.95 9.84 -7.02
C HIS A 81 9.56 8.47 -6.77
N LEU A 82 9.06 7.72 -5.78
CA LEU A 82 9.49 6.36 -5.51
C LEU A 82 9.23 5.47 -6.74
N ARG A 83 8.01 5.51 -7.29
CA ARG A 83 7.63 4.76 -8.49
C ARG A 83 8.55 5.06 -9.67
N GLN A 84 8.67 6.34 -10.03
CA GLN A 84 9.37 6.76 -11.26
C GLN A 84 10.88 6.57 -11.20
N ARG A 85 11.48 6.53 -10.01
CA ARG A 85 12.94 6.67 -9.88
C ARG A 85 13.60 5.53 -9.12
N ALA A 86 12.87 4.83 -8.26
CA ALA A 86 13.36 3.65 -7.57
C ALA A 86 12.76 2.37 -8.16
N VAL A 87 11.45 2.34 -8.38
CA VAL A 87 10.75 1.10 -8.75
C VAL A 87 10.84 0.83 -10.25
N LEU A 88 10.63 1.85 -11.09
CA LEU A 88 10.55 1.70 -12.54
C LEU A 88 11.38 2.77 -13.29
N PRO A 89 12.68 2.97 -13.01
CA PRO A 89 13.48 4.06 -13.57
C PRO A 89 13.54 4.11 -15.11
N ASP A 90 13.40 2.95 -15.77
CA ASP A 90 13.52 2.80 -17.22
C ASP A 90 12.22 2.37 -17.91
N HIS A 91 11.10 2.29 -17.18
CA HIS A 91 9.82 1.82 -17.73
C HIS A 91 9.11 2.93 -18.52
N PRO A 92 8.51 2.65 -19.69
CA PRO A 92 7.82 3.67 -20.51
C PRO A 92 6.64 4.35 -19.79
N ALA A 93 6.00 3.67 -18.83
CA ALA A 93 4.98 4.27 -17.95
C ALA A 93 5.51 5.39 -17.04
N CYS A 94 6.84 5.49 -16.85
CA CYS A 94 7.48 6.59 -16.13
C CYS A 94 7.79 7.79 -17.03
N LEU A 95 7.70 7.62 -18.34
CA LEU A 95 7.90 8.67 -19.35
C LEU A 95 6.57 9.34 -19.76
N ARG A 96 5.43 8.67 -19.59
CA ARG A 96 4.12 9.27 -19.87
C ARG A 96 3.54 9.91 -18.61
N ARG A 97 3.33 11.22 -18.68
CA ARG A 97 2.41 11.94 -17.79
C ARG A 97 1.04 11.35 -18.08
N ALA A 98 0.46 10.59 -17.16
CA ALA A 98 -0.91 10.11 -17.29
C ALA A 98 -1.83 11.33 -17.25
N THR A 99 -2.18 11.84 -18.42
CA THR A 99 -3.37 12.65 -18.66
C THR A 99 -4.54 11.67 -18.67
N GLY A 100 -4.98 11.29 -17.48
CA GLY A 100 -6.11 10.39 -17.32
C GLY A 100 -6.82 10.76 -16.04
N ASP A 101 -8.13 10.93 -16.12
CA ASP A 101 -8.97 11.22 -14.97
C ASP A 101 -8.80 10.15 -13.89
N PRO A 102 -8.83 10.54 -12.60
CA PRO A 102 -8.60 9.61 -11.50
C PRO A 102 -9.68 8.52 -11.48
N PRO A 103 -9.32 7.24 -11.22
CA PRO A 103 -10.30 6.17 -11.05
C PRO A 103 -11.17 6.48 -9.83
N THR A 104 -12.47 6.64 -10.08
CA THR A 104 -13.51 6.89 -9.09
C THR A 104 -13.89 5.60 -8.35
N ALA A 105 -12.96 5.03 -7.60
CA ALA A 105 -13.25 3.85 -6.78
C ALA A 105 -13.77 4.28 -5.39
N LYS A 106 -15.03 4.74 -5.32
CA LYS A 106 -15.77 4.79 -4.04
C LYS A 106 -16.52 3.48 -3.85
N LYS A 107 -16.12 2.67 -2.87
CA LYS A 107 -17.01 1.63 -2.31
C LYS A 107 -18.07 2.32 -1.43
N PRO A 108 -19.34 1.84 -1.41
CA PRO A 108 -20.38 2.42 -0.56
C PRO A 108 -19.99 2.28 0.92
N VAL A 109 -20.12 3.36 1.70
CA VAL A 109 -19.85 3.35 3.14
C VAL A 109 -21.16 3.12 3.89
N ASP A 110 -21.28 1.96 4.51
CA ASP A 110 -22.35 1.63 5.45
C ASP A 110 -22.20 2.45 6.76
N PRO A 111 -23.20 3.23 7.20
CA PRO A 111 -23.08 4.18 8.32
C PRO A 111 -22.99 3.56 9.73
N GLY A 112 -23.07 2.23 9.88
CA GLY A 112 -23.37 1.60 11.18
C GLY A 112 -22.24 1.09 12.07
N THR A 113 -20.97 1.04 11.64
CA THR A 113 -19.87 0.50 12.48
C THR A 113 -18.88 1.57 12.91
N ASP A 114 -18.40 1.49 14.17
CA ASP A 114 -17.39 2.37 14.75
C ASP A 114 -16.23 2.59 13.77
N ARG A 115 -16.25 3.79 13.16
CA ARG A 115 -15.42 4.13 11.99
C ARG A 115 -13.92 3.98 12.31
N SER A 116 -13.55 4.11 13.58
CA SER A 116 -12.17 4.02 14.08
C SER A 116 -11.61 2.59 14.18
N ALA A 117 -12.49 1.58 14.21
CA ALA A 117 -12.12 0.18 14.35
C ALA A 117 -11.83 -0.52 13.00
N ARG A 118 -12.29 0.04 11.88
CA ARG A 118 -12.11 -0.57 10.57
C ARG A 118 -10.64 -0.56 10.14
N GLU A 119 -10.15 -1.69 9.63
CA GLU A 119 -8.73 -1.85 9.27
C GLU A 119 -8.30 -0.99 8.07
N ASP A 120 -9.20 -0.76 7.12
CA ASP A 120 -9.00 0.13 5.97
C ASP A 120 -8.93 1.61 6.40
N VAL A 121 -9.66 1.99 7.45
CA VAL A 121 -9.56 3.33 8.04
C VAL A 121 -8.20 3.54 8.72
N ARG A 122 -7.62 2.49 9.31
CA ARG A 122 -6.28 2.55 9.93
C ARG A 122 -5.13 2.35 8.93
N ASN A 123 -5.39 1.64 7.84
CA ASN A 123 -4.45 1.40 6.76
C ASN A 123 -5.16 1.62 5.40
N PRO A 124 -5.12 2.84 4.86
CA PRO A 124 -5.83 3.16 3.61
C PRO A 124 -5.33 2.37 2.41
N VAL A 125 -4.11 1.80 2.49
CA VAL A 125 -3.55 0.96 1.43
C VAL A 125 -4.40 -0.30 1.23
N LEU A 126 -5.03 -0.84 2.27
CA LEU A 126 -5.86 -2.06 2.17
C LEU A 126 -7.09 -1.89 1.26
N ALA A 127 -7.54 -0.65 1.03
CA ALA A 127 -8.65 -0.36 0.14
C ALA A 127 -8.25 -0.32 -1.34
N LEU A 128 -6.94 -0.34 -1.65
CA LEU A 128 -6.43 -0.25 -3.01
C LEU A 128 -6.46 -1.63 -3.70
N PRO A 129 -7.10 -1.77 -4.87
CA PRO A 129 -7.13 -3.02 -5.63
C PRO A 129 -5.75 -3.64 -5.89
N ALA A 130 -4.74 -2.81 -6.17
CA ALA A 130 -3.37 -3.27 -6.43
C ALA A 130 -2.70 -3.98 -5.24
N VAL A 131 -3.27 -3.93 -4.02
CA VAL A 131 -2.79 -4.76 -2.90
C VAL A 131 -2.94 -6.25 -3.20
N ALA A 132 -3.97 -6.65 -3.95
CA ALA A 132 -4.15 -8.05 -4.33
C ALA A 132 -2.92 -8.56 -5.09
N ARG A 133 -2.41 -7.77 -6.05
CA ARG A 133 -1.22 -8.09 -6.85
C ARG A 133 0.03 -8.30 -6.00
N LEU A 134 0.20 -7.51 -4.93
CA LEU A 134 1.30 -7.72 -3.98
C LEU A 134 1.13 -8.98 -3.12
N ARG A 135 -0.12 -9.37 -2.81
CA ARG A 135 -0.42 -10.60 -2.07
C ARG A 135 -0.23 -11.84 -2.92
N ASP A 136 -0.49 -11.74 -4.22
CA ASP A 136 -0.33 -12.83 -5.19
C ASP A 136 1.15 -13.13 -5.52
N LEU A 137 2.07 -12.22 -5.18
CA LEU A 137 3.50 -12.48 -5.32
C LEU A 137 3.91 -13.73 -4.52
N PRO A 138 4.89 -14.53 -5.00
CA PRO A 138 5.41 -15.66 -4.23
C PRO A 138 5.87 -15.26 -2.83
N ALA A 139 5.68 -16.13 -1.84
CA ALA A 139 6.09 -15.90 -0.45
C ALA A 139 7.53 -15.36 -0.29
N PRO A 140 8.57 -15.90 -0.96
CA PRO A 140 9.92 -15.34 -0.86
C PRO A 140 10.00 -13.93 -1.43
N ALA A 141 9.31 -13.64 -2.54
CA ALA A 141 9.28 -12.31 -3.14
C ALA A 141 8.61 -11.27 -2.22
N ARG A 142 7.51 -11.65 -1.55
CA ARG A 142 6.87 -10.80 -0.54
C ARG A 142 7.79 -10.55 0.66
N ALA A 143 8.55 -11.55 1.09
CA ALA A 143 9.52 -11.40 2.18
C ALA A 143 10.64 -10.42 1.82
N THR A 144 11.25 -10.56 0.64
CA THR A 144 12.28 -9.62 0.14
C THR A 144 11.75 -8.20 0.05
N LEU A 145 10.55 -8.01 -0.52
CA LEU A 145 9.93 -6.69 -0.60
C LEU A 145 9.61 -6.12 0.79
N ALA A 146 9.12 -6.94 1.71
CA ALA A 146 8.83 -6.53 3.08
C ALA A 146 10.09 -6.08 3.84
N GLU A 147 11.23 -6.74 3.61
CA GLU A 147 12.52 -6.35 4.18
C GLU A 147 13.00 -5.01 3.60
N ALA A 148 12.94 -4.85 2.28
CA ALA A 148 13.30 -3.60 1.61
C ALA A 148 12.44 -2.43 2.14
N LEU A 149 11.13 -2.63 2.29
CA LEU A 149 10.21 -1.63 2.84
C LEU A 149 10.46 -1.35 4.33
N ARG A 150 10.87 -2.36 5.12
CA ARG A 150 11.26 -2.16 6.53
C ARG A 150 12.51 -1.29 6.64
N ALA A 151 13.53 -1.56 5.83
CA ALA A 151 14.74 -0.75 5.79
C ALA A 151 14.43 0.69 5.37
N PHE A 152 13.62 0.84 4.31
CA PHE A 152 13.19 2.15 3.83
C PHE A 152 12.38 2.93 4.87
N GLN A 153 11.48 2.25 5.59
CA GLN A 153 10.73 2.83 6.70
C GLN A 153 11.65 3.37 7.79
N ALA A 154 12.63 2.56 8.23
CA ALA A 154 13.55 2.94 9.30
C ALA A 154 14.39 4.17 8.91
N GLU A 155 14.89 4.18 7.67
CA GLU A 155 15.70 5.27 7.17
C GLU A 155 14.91 6.57 7.03
N CYS A 156 13.71 6.52 6.46
CA CYS A 156 12.82 7.67 6.39
C CYS A 156 12.43 8.20 7.78
N ALA A 157 12.22 7.31 8.76
CA ALA A 157 11.91 7.72 10.12
C ALA A 157 13.09 8.48 10.77
N ARG A 158 14.32 8.01 10.57
CA ARG A 158 15.54 8.69 11.03
C ARG A 158 15.72 10.06 10.37
N LEU A 159 15.51 10.15 9.05
CA LEU A 159 15.59 11.42 8.34
C LEU A 159 14.52 12.41 8.81
N ALA A 160 13.30 11.93 9.08
CA ALA A 160 12.26 12.77 9.64
C ALA A 160 12.68 13.35 11.00
N GLN A 161 13.21 12.52 11.90
CA GLN A 161 13.71 12.98 13.21
C GLN A 161 14.80 14.04 13.08
N ARG A 162 15.79 13.81 12.21
CA ARG A 162 16.84 14.80 11.92
C ARG A 162 16.25 16.10 11.39
N ASP A 163 15.38 16.02 10.40
CA ASP A 163 14.81 17.21 9.75
C ASP A 163 13.91 18.00 10.72
N TRP A 164 13.24 17.33 11.68
CA TRP A 164 12.55 18.01 12.78
C TRP A 164 13.53 18.77 13.68
N ALA A 165 14.63 18.14 14.09
CA ALA A 165 15.66 18.77 14.92
C ALA A 165 16.27 20.00 14.25
N GLU A 166 16.45 19.94 12.93
CA GLU A 166 17.00 21.03 12.10
C GLU A 166 15.93 22.04 11.63
N ARG A 167 14.69 21.95 12.12
CA ARG A 167 13.57 22.84 11.76
C ARG A 167 13.22 22.85 10.26
N ARG A 168 13.53 21.77 9.54
CA ARG A 168 13.17 21.54 8.14
C ARG A 168 11.80 20.88 8.01
N CYS A 169 10.76 21.55 8.51
CA CYS A 169 9.42 21.00 8.73
C CYS A 169 8.81 20.32 7.50
N ALA A 170 8.94 20.92 6.31
CA ALA A 170 8.38 20.35 5.08
C ALA A 170 9.03 19.01 4.69
N SER A 171 10.37 18.93 4.78
CA SER A 171 11.11 17.69 4.53
C SER A 171 10.82 16.65 5.60
N ALA A 172 10.73 17.06 6.86
CA ALA A 172 10.42 16.17 7.98
C ALA A 172 9.03 15.51 7.84
N ALA A 173 8.01 16.29 7.44
CA ALA A 173 6.67 15.78 7.16
C ALA A 173 6.66 14.77 6.01
N LEU A 174 7.40 15.06 4.93
CA LEU A 174 7.53 14.18 3.78
C LEU A 174 8.21 12.86 4.14
N HIS A 175 9.34 12.92 4.86
CA HIS A 175 10.05 11.73 5.33
C HIS A 175 9.19 10.91 6.31
N LYS A 176 8.44 11.57 7.20
CA LYS A 176 7.51 10.88 8.11
C LYS A 176 6.40 10.17 7.35
N ALA A 177 5.80 10.83 6.35
CA ALA A 177 4.77 10.24 5.50
C ALA A 177 5.30 9.01 4.74
N ALA A 178 6.49 9.12 4.14
CA ALA A 178 7.15 8.01 3.45
C ALA A 178 7.37 6.80 4.38
N ALA A 179 7.84 7.04 5.62
CA ALA A 179 8.02 5.97 6.61
C ALA A 179 6.70 5.28 6.98
N VAL A 180 5.64 6.07 7.20
CA VAL A 180 4.30 5.56 7.55
C VAL A 180 3.75 4.68 6.43
N TYR A 181 3.77 5.16 5.18
CA TYR A 181 3.24 4.41 4.05
C TYR A 181 4.07 3.17 3.70
N ALA A 182 5.39 3.21 3.83
CA ALA A 182 6.21 2.00 3.69
C ALA A 182 5.81 0.93 4.72
N GLY A 183 5.53 1.34 5.96
CA GLY A 183 4.99 0.47 7.01
C GLY A 183 3.59 -0.06 6.72
N HIS A 184 2.73 0.75 6.10
CA HIS A 184 1.37 0.36 5.69
C HIS A 184 1.38 -0.69 4.57
N ILE A 185 2.18 -0.46 3.52
CA ILE A 185 2.35 -1.39 2.40
C ILE A 185 2.91 -2.72 2.93
N ARG A 186 3.96 -2.67 3.76
CA ARG A 186 4.54 -3.86 4.39
C ARG A 186 3.51 -4.67 5.17
N ARG A 187 2.68 -4.00 5.99
CA ARG A 187 1.63 -4.67 6.79
C ARG A 187 0.52 -5.26 5.92
N ALA A 188 0.18 -4.61 4.80
CA ALA A 188 -0.84 -5.08 3.88
C ALA A 188 -0.50 -6.42 3.20
N MET A 189 0.80 -6.72 3.05
CA MET A 189 1.31 -7.97 2.45
C MET A 189 1.48 -9.12 3.47
N ILE A 190 1.88 -8.79 4.71
CA ILE A 190 2.24 -9.82 5.71
C ILE A 190 1.02 -10.28 6.49
N ARG A 191 0.06 -9.40 6.74
CA ARG A 191 -1.18 -9.81 7.39
C ARG A 191 -1.95 -10.74 6.43
N PRO A 192 -2.40 -11.93 6.90
CA PRO A 192 -3.39 -12.68 6.14
C PRO A 192 -4.58 -11.74 5.91
N ALA A 193 -5.19 -11.79 4.72
CA ALA A 193 -6.44 -11.08 4.48
C ALA A 193 -7.39 -11.48 5.62
N ALA A 194 -7.74 -10.51 6.47
CA ALA A 194 -8.73 -10.75 7.51
C ALA A 194 -9.92 -11.38 6.82
N ARG A 195 -10.26 -12.61 7.26
CA ARG A 195 -11.32 -13.49 6.79
C ARG A 195 -12.17 -12.79 5.75
N GLU A 196 -11.94 -13.15 4.49
CA GLU A 196 -12.92 -12.93 3.43
C GLU A 196 -14.27 -13.22 4.07
N ASN A 197 -15.13 -12.21 4.16
CA ASN A 197 -16.51 -12.40 4.54
C ASN A 197 -17.10 -13.26 3.43
N VAL A 198 -16.88 -14.57 3.54
CA VAL A 198 -17.75 -15.61 3.07
C VAL A 198 -19.05 -15.28 3.78
N THR A 199 -19.82 -14.40 3.15
CA THR A 199 -21.26 -14.40 3.25
C THR A 199 -21.71 -15.71 2.62
N GLY A 200 -21.36 -16.80 3.30
CA GLY A 200 -22.11 -18.02 3.30
C GLY A 200 -23.44 -17.61 3.89
N TRP A 201 -24.35 -17.26 2.99
CA TRP A 201 -25.76 -17.40 3.24
C TRP A 201 -25.93 -18.73 3.96
N LYS A 202 -26.51 -18.67 5.16
CA LYS A 202 -26.67 -19.79 6.07
C LYS A 202 -27.07 -21.03 5.25
N ALA A 203 -26.22 -22.04 5.20
CA ALA A 203 -26.69 -23.38 4.90
C ALA A 203 -27.65 -23.71 6.05
N THR A 204 -28.94 -23.71 5.74
CA THR A 204 -29.99 -24.23 6.60
C THR A 204 -29.53 -25.61 7.07
N PRO A 205 -29.50 -25.91 8.38
CA PRO A 205 -29.30 -27.29 8.79
C PRO A 205 -30.45 -28.10 8.21
N THR A 206 -30.11 -29.03 7.31
CA THR A 206 -31.01 -30.06 6.81
C THR A 206 -31.66 -30.74 8.01
N PRO A 207 -32.99 -30.85 8.11
CA PRO A 207 -33.59 -31.60 9.20
C PRO A 207 -33.15 -33.06 9.07
N THR A 208 -32.35 -33.51 10.03
CA THR A 208 -32.03 -34.92 10.23
C THR A 208 -33.35 -35.67 10.37
N VAL A 209 -33.66 -36.50 9.38
CA VAL A 209 -34.75 -37.48 9.45
C VAL A 209 -34.47 -38.38 10.65
N ALA A 210 -35.35 -38.31 11.65
CA ALA A 210 -35.29 -39.16 12.82
C ALA A 210 -35.48 -40.62 12.40
N ALA A 211 -34.46 -41.45 12.64
CA ALA A 211 -34.58 -42.89 12.55
C ALA A 211 -35.32 -43.44 13.79
N PRO A 212 -36.17 -44.48 13.64
CA PRO A 212 -37.08 -44.93 14.68
C PRO A 212 -36.37 -45.61 15.86
N SER A 213 -36.80 -45.27 17.06
CA SER A 213 -36.32 -45.81 18.34
C SER A 213 -36.51 -47.34 18.42
N ARG A 214 -35.41 -48.10 18.41
CA ARG A 214 -35.40 -49.49 18.87
C ARG A 214 -35.58 -49.50 20.39
N ARG A 215 -36.78 -49.84 20.87
CA ARG A 215 -37.01 -50.31 22.24
C ARG A 215 -36.21 -51.59 22.45
N LEU A 216 -35.16 -51.52 23.25
CA LEU A 216 -34.58 -52.69 23.88
C LEU A 216 -35.34 -52.92 25.19
N LEU A 217 -36.21 -53.93 25.18
CA LEU A 217 -36.76 -54.54 26.39
C LEU A 217 -35.64 -55.33 27.07
N LEU A 218 -35.22 -54.91 28.26
CA LEU A 218 -34.42 -55.73 29.16
C LEU A 218 -35.37 -56.43 30.16
N PRO A 219 -35.22 -57.74 30.39
CA PRO A 219 -35.97 -58.46 31.41
C PRO A 219 -35.40 -58.15 32.80
N ARG A 220 -36.28 -57.81 33.75
CA ARG A 220 -35.95 -57.77 35.18
C ARG A 220 -35.85 -59.21 35.69
N VAL A 221 -34.65 -59.59 36.13
CA VAL A 221 -34.40 -60.80 36.92
C VAL A 221 -34.26 -60.39 38.39
N PHE A 222 -35.01 -61.12 39.22
CA PHE A 222 -35.13 -61.22 40.68
C PHE A 222 -33.98 -60.73 41.57
N ALA A 223 -34.34 -60.10 42.70
CA ALA A 223 -34.39 -60.75 44.03
C ALA A 223 -35.26 -59.93 45.00
#